data_AF-V6TMC9-F1
#
_entry.id   AF-V6TMC9-F1
#
_cell.length_a   1.000
_cell.length_b   1.000
_cell.length_c   1.000
_cell.angle_alpha   90.00
_cell.angle_beta   90.00
_cell.angle_gamma   90.00
#
_symmetry.space_group_name_H-M   'P 1'
#
loop_
_entity.id
_entity.type
_entity.pdbx_description
1 polymer ?
#
loop_
_entity_poly.entity_id
_entity_poly.type
_entity_poly.pdbx_seq_one_letter_code
_entity_poly.pdbx_strand_id
1 'polypeptide(L)'
;MEVAIGFLQEIRTLLEDARRYLAQAEDEDPFTRDDTLQYASRSLRTAWTVYNRLGAQISRVTTQAAKDTLLSDQLKVKTELEELGNLIDVSKVASKPTGFSPAPATHGQREYHPALMSSLCRQEDELKRAKAQAHAALETGADLLDNLNAQKETIEHARAGGERAEEAFFEGILAAKRIKRMVDKHRIIMTTLLSVLGVGTLTVIIVGLLKR
;
A
#
# COMPACT_ATOMS: atom_id res chain seq x y z
N MET A 1 12.49 4.59 11.38
CA MET A 1 12.10 4.11 12.73
C MET A 1 10.65 4.43 13.03
N GLU A 2 10.20 5.69 12.88
CA GLU A 2 8.80 6.11 13.10
C GLU A 2 7.77 5.28 12.33
N VAL A 3 8.03 4.96 11.06
CA VAL A 3 7.12 4.14 10.23
C VAL A 3 6.95 2.72 10.79
N ALA A 4 8.01 2.10 11.30
CA ALA A 4 7.93 0.76 11.89
C ALA A 4 7.18 0.77 13.23
N ILE A 5 7.35 1.83 14.02
CA ILE A 5 6.59 2.05 15.25
C ILE A 5 5.10 2.25 14.94
N GLY A 6 4.78 3.01 13.89
CA GLY A 6 3.40 3.19 13.44
C GLY A 6 2.72 1.87 13.07
N PHE A 7 3.43 0.99 12.36
CA PHE A 7 2.91 -0.35 12.06
C PHE A 7 2.73 -1.22 13.33
N LEU A 8 3.64 -1.14 14.30
CA LEU A 8 3.47 -1.84 15.58
C LEU A 8 2.25 -1.34 16.36
N GLN A 9 2.00 -0.04 16.36
CA GLN A 9 0.81 0.55 16.99
C GLN A 9 -0.47 0.09 16.28
N GLU A 10 -0.49 0.13 14.95
CA GLU A 10 -1.63 -0.33 14.16
C GLU A 10 -1.95 -1.81 14.43
N ILE A 11 -0.93 -2.68 14.51
CA ILE A 11 -1.14 -4.09 14.84
C ILE A 11 -1.71 -4.24 16.26
N ARG A 12 -1.23 -3.49 17.24
CA ARG A 12 -1.75 -3.54 18.61
C ARG A 12 -3.22 -3.13 18.68
N THR A 13 -3.61 -2.07 17.98
CA THR A 13 -5.02 -1.65 17.90
C THR A 13 -5.89 -2.76 17.29
N LEU A 14 -5.44 -3.39 16.21
CA LEU A 14 -6.18 -4.47 15.55
C LEU A 14 -6.28 -5.74 16.43
N LEU A 15 -5.25 -6.03 17.23
CA LEU A 15 -5.27 -7.11 18.23
C LEU A 15 -6.26 -6.81 19.36
N GLU A 16 -6.32 -5.57 19.85
CA GLU A 16 -7.30 -5.14 20.85
C GLU A 16 -8.74 -5.24 20.31
N ASP A 17 -8.98 -4.81 19.07
CA ASP A 17 -10.27 -4.96 18.41
C ASP A 17 -10.67 -6.44 18.29
N ALA A 18 -9.75 -7.29 17.85
CA ALA A 18 -9.99 -8.72 17.75
C ALA A 18 -10.30 -9.37 19.12
N ARG A 19 -9.59 -8.98 20.19
CA ARG A 19 -9.89 -9.41 21.57
C ARG A 19 -11.26 -8.94 22.05
N ARG A 20 -11.63 -7.71 21.73
CA ARG A 20 -12.93 -7.14 22.09
C ARG A 20 -14.07 -7.91 21.42
N TYR A 21 -13.97 -8.20 20.13
CA TYR A 21 -14.96 -9.02 19.43
C TYR A 21 -14.98 -10.46 19.97
N LEU A 22 -13.82 -11.04 20.29
CA LEU A 22 -13.77 -12.38 20.90
C LEU A 22 -14.51 -12.42 22.24
N ALA A 23 -14.28 -11.44 23.13
CA ALA A 23 -14.98 -11.34 24.40
C ALA A 23 -16.48 -11.11 24.22
N GLN A 24 -16.87 -10.27 23.27
CA GLN A 24 -18.28 -10.05 22.93
C GLN A 24 -18.96 -11.34 22.46
N ALA A 25 -18.25 -12.16 21.67
CA ALA A 25 -18.75 -13.42 21.15
C ALA A 25 -18.99 -14.50 22.23
N GLU A 26 -18.40 -14.37 23.43
CA GLU A 26 -18.59 -15.33 24.53
C GLU A 26 -20.01 -15.27 25.12
N ASP A 27 -20.62 -14.07 25.12
CA ASP A 27 -21.94 -13.80 25.71
C ASP A 27 -23.09 -13.86 24.69
N GLU A 28 -22.79 -14.04 23.41
CA GLU A 28 -23.76 -14.04 22.31
C GLU A 28 -24.34 -15.42 22.00
N ASP A 29 -25.55 -15.42 21.43
CA ASP A 29 -26.17 -16.65 20.94
C ASP A 29 -25.36 -17.23 19.76
N PRO A 30 -25.47 -18.55 19.46
CA PRO A 30 -24.61 -19.20 18.48
C PRO A 30 -24.61 -18.62 17.07
N PHE A 31 -25.67 -17.94 16.63
CA PHE A 31 -25.74 -17.35 15.29
C PHE A 31 -25.05 -15.99 15.27
N THR A 32 -25.36 -15.12 16.23
CA THR A 32 -24.72 -13.81 16.36
C THR A 32 -23.23 -13.95 16.71
N ARG A 33 -22.89 -14.97 17.51
CA ARG A 33 -21.52 -15.33 17.87
C ARG A 33 -20.64 -15.61 16.64
N ASP A 34 -21.14 -16.32 15.64
CA ASP A 34 -20.34 -16.63 14.44
C ASP A 34 -20.06 -15.37 13.62
N ASP A 35 -21.05 -14.48 13.47
CA ASP A 35 -20.89 -13.17 12.84
C ASP A 35 -19.86 -12.31 13.60
N THR A 36 -19.91 -12.29 14.93
CA THR A 36 -18.96 -11.56 15.77
C THR A 36 -17.54 -12.14 15.69
N LEU A 37 -17.41 -13.47 15.62
CA LEU A 37 -16.12 -14.13 15.39
C LEU A 37 -15.56 -13.87 13.98
N GLN A 38 -16.41 -13.60 12.98
CA GLN A 38 -15.94 -13.13 11.67
C GLN A 38 -15.32 -11.74 11.75
N TYR A 39 -15.87 -10.81 12.55
CA TYR A 39 -15.26 -9.51 12.79
C TYR A 39 -13.92 -9.63 13.52
N ALA A 40 -13.82 -10.51 14.51
CA ALA A 40 -12.55 -10.85 15.17
C ALA A 40 -11.52 -11.41 14.17
N SER A 41 -11.95 -12.39 13.35
CA SER A 41 -11.11 -13.02 12.32
C SER A 41 -10.63 -12.02 11.27
N ARG A 42 -11.48 -11.06 10.87
CA ARG A 42 -11.14 -10.02 9.91
C ARG A 42 -10.08 -9.09 10.48
N SER A 43 -10.26 -8.63 11.72
CA SER A 43 -9.30 -7.76 12.42
C SER A 43 -7.94 -8.45 12.55
N LEU A 44 -7.93 -9.75 12.91
CA LEU A 44 -6.72 -10.57 12.98
C LEU A 44 -6.02 -10.72 11.61
N ARG A 45 -6.78 -10.95 10.53
CA ARG A 45 -6.22 -11.06 9.17
C ARG A 45 -5.58 -9.73 8.72
N THR A 46 -6.22 -8.61 9.03
CA THR A 46 -5.64 -7.29 8.76
C THR A 46 -4.37 -7.09 9.57
N ALA A 47 -4.35 -7.49 10.84
CA ALA A 47 -3.16 -7.41 11.69
C ALA A 47 -1.99 -8.22 11.12
N TRP A 48 -2.23 -9.44 10.61
CA TRP A 48 -1.23 -10.23 9.89
C TRP A 48 -0.70 -9.55 8.63
N THR A 49 -1.56 -8.84 7.89
CA THR A 49 -1.16 -8.09 6.69
C THR A 49 -0.21 -6.95 7.05
N VAL A 50 -0.51 -6.22 8.13
CA VAL A 50 0.35 -5.14 8.65
C VAL A 50 1.65 -5.71 9.21
N TYR A 51 1.60 -6.83 9.92
CA TYR A 51 2.77 -7.56 10.42
C TYR A 51 3.75 -7.94 9.30
N ASN A 52 3.25 -8.41 8.15
CA ASN A 52 4.11 -8.73 7.01
C ASN A 52 4.79 -7.48 6.43
N ARG A 53 4.13 -6.32 6.45
CA ARG A 53 4.70 -5.04 6.02
C ARG A 53 5.75 -4.50 7.01
N LEU A 54 5.57 -4.76 8.31
CA LEU A 54 6.52 -4.37 9.36
C LEU A 54 7.91 -4.97 9.11
N GLY A 55 8.01 -6.25 8.74
CA GLY A 55 9.30 -6.91 8.47
C GLY A 55 10.14 -6.22 7.37
N ALA A 56 9.46 -5.73 6.32
CA ALA A 56 10.12 -4.97 5.26
C ALA A 56 10.65 -3.61 5.75
N GLN A 57 9.97 -2.96 6.70
CA GLN A 57 10.42 -1.68 7.28
C GLN A 57 11.54 -1.85 8.29
N ILE A 58 11.53 -2.91 9.11
CA ILE A 58 12.60 -3.20 10.07
C ILE A 58 13.94 -3.38 9.33
N SER A 59 13.90 -4.00 8.15
CA SER A 59 15.10 -4.16 7.29
C SER A 59 15.71 -2.84 6.83
N ARG A 60 14.95 -1.74 6.80
CA ARG A 60 15.40 -0.39 6.39
C ARG A 60 15.93 0.43 7.57
N VAL A 61 15.88 -0.08 8.80
CA VAL A 61 16.42 0.60 9.98
C VAL A 61 17.94 0.43 10.01
N THR A 62 18.67 1.54 10.00
CA THR A 62 20.13 1.58 9.91
C THR A 62 20.82 1.37 11.26
N THR A 63 20.16 1.69 12.36
CA THR A 63 20.71 1.54 13.72
C THR A 63 20.45 0.13 14.25
N GLN A 64 21.51 -0.64 14.53
CA GLN A 64 21.41 -2.02 15.01
C GLN A 64 20.59 -2.14 16.30
N ALA A 65 20.82 -1.28 17.30
CA ALA A 65 20.07 -1.31 18.56
C ALA A 65 18.55 -1.09 18.37
N ALA A 66 18.17 -0.18 17.47
CA ALA A 66 16.76 0.06 17.14
C ALA A 66 16.16 -1.13 16.36
N LYS A 67 16.95 -1.75 15.49
CA LYS A 67 16.55 -2.95 14.75
C LYS A 67 16.31 -4.13 15.69
N ASP A 68 17.19 -4.37 16.65
CA ASP A 68 17.06 -5.45 17.64
C ASP A 68 15.83 -5.26 18.52
N THR A 69 15.55 -4.02 18.93
CA THR A 69 14.34 -3.66 19.68
C THR A 69 13.08 -3.97 18.87
N LEU A 70 13.04 -3.54 17.61
CA LEU A 70 11.89 -3.77 16.73
C LEU A 70 11.70 -5.26 16.38
N LEU A 71 12.78 -6.03 16.26
CA LEU A 71 12.70 -7.48 16.06
C LEU A 71 12.15 -8.20 17.30
N SER A 72 12.55 -7.76 18.49
CA SER A 72 11.98 -8.28 19.74
C SER A 72 10.48 -7.99 19.84
N ASP A 73 10.07 -6.77 19.52
CA ASP A 73 8.65 -6.39 19.52
C ASP A 73 7.85 -7.10 18.43
N GLN A 74 8.45 -7.30 17.24
CA GLN A 74 7.86 -8.11 16.18
C GLN A 74 7.60 -9.55 16.66
N LEU A 75 8.55 -10.16 17.36
CA LEU A 75 8.40 -11.53 17.87
C LEU A 75 7.26 -11.64 18.88
N LYS A 76 7.15 -10.68 19.82
CA LYS A 76 6.03 -10.63 20.79
C LYS A 76 4.69 -10.52 20.09
N VAL A 77 4.57 -9.60 19.14
CA VAL A 77 3.35 -9.40 18.36
C VAL A 77 2.99 -10.65 17.56
N LYS A 78 3.97 -11.36 16.99
CA LYS A 78 3.74 -12.64 16.30
C LYS A 78 3.10 -13.68 17.22
N THR A 79 3.65 -13.83 18.44
CA THR A 79 3.09 -14.76 19.43
C THR A 79 1.65 -14.39 19.79
N GLU A 80 1.36 -13.10 20.02
CA GLU A 80 0.00 -12.63 20.29
C GLU A 80 -0.98 -12.89 19.13
N LEU A 81 -0.52 -12.73 17.88
CA LEU A 81 -1.32 -13.04 16.68
C LEU A 81 -1.66 -14.54 16.58
N GLU A 82 -0.70 -15.42 16.88
CA GLU A 82 -0.89 -16.88 16.85
C GLU A 82 -1.81 -17.35 17.98
N GLU A 83 -1.62 -16.84 19.20
CA GLU A 83 -2.47 -17.13 20.35
C GLU A 83 -3.92 -16.71 20.09
N LEU A 84 -4.14 -15.49 19.59
CA LEU A 84 -5.47 -14.98 19.31
C LEU A 84 -6.15 -15.73 18.15
N GLY A 85 -5.37 -16.15 17.14
CA GLY A 85 -5.86 -17.01 16.06
C GLY A 85 -6.37 -18.35 16.58
N ASN A 86 -5.59 -19.01 17.44
CA ASN A 86 -5.99 -20.27 18.06
C ASN A 86 -7.27 -20.11 18.91
N LEU A 87 -7.38 -19.01 19.68
CA LEU A 87 -8.56 -18.74 20.48
C LEU A 87 -9.81 -18.52 19.62
N ILE A 88 -9.69 -17.76 18.51
CA ILE A 88 -10.80 -17.56 17.56
C ILE A 88 -11.20 -18.89 16.93
N ASP A 89 -10.25 -19.72 16.51
CA ASP A 89 -10.53 -21.00 15.88
C ASP A 89 -11.23 -22.00 16.82
N VAL A 90 -10.83 -22.04 18.10
CA VAL A 90 -11.48 -22.86 19.13
C VAL A 90 -12.86 -22.31 19.50
N SER A 91 -13.06 -21.00 19.39
CA SER A 91 -14.32 -20.33 19.75
C SER A 91 -15.41 -20.46 18.68
N LYS A 92 -15.05 -20.85 17.45
CA LYS A 92 -16.03 -21.15 16.40
C LYS A 92 -16.92 -22.29 16.85
N VAL A 93 -18.23 -22.10 16.71
CA VAL A 93 -19.19 -23.17 16.97
C VAL A 93 -18.88 -24.27 15.97
N ALA A 94 -18.44 -25.44 16.46
CA ALA A 94 -18.34 -26.64 15.64
C ALA A 94 -19.69 -26.79 14.94
N SER A 95 -19.67 -26.74 13.60
CA SER A 95 -20.86 -26.88 12.78
C SER A 95 -21.73 -27.98 13.38
N LYS A 96 -22.93 -27.63 13.86
CA LYS A 96 -23.84 -28.64 14.37
C LYS A 96 -23.91 -29.73 13.30
N PRO A 97 -23.72 -31.02 13.65
CA PRO A 97 -24.16 -32.06 12.73
C PRO A 97 -25.62 -31.72 12.48
N THR A 98 -26.00 -31.60 11.22
CA THR A 98 -27.37 -31.27 10.77
C THR A 98 -28.33 -32.40 11.13
N GLY A 99 -28.36 -32.89 12.38
CA GLY A 99 -29.09 -34.09 12.80
C GLY A 99 -28.74 -35.38 12.04
N PHE A 100 -27.89 -35.31 11.01
CA PHE A 100 -27.53 -36.40 10.13
C PHE A 100 -26.12 -36.87 10.50
N SER A 101 -26.06 -37.65 11.56
CA SER A 101 -24.98 -38.63 11.70
C SER A 101 -25.44 -39.86 10.89
N PRO A 102 -24.83 -40.21 9.74
CA PRO A 102 -24.93 -41.58 9.30
C PRO A 102 -24.17 -42.38 10.35
N ALA A 103 -24.91 -43.00 11.29
CA ALA A 103 -24.34 -44.08 12.08
C ALA A 103 -23.73 -45.06 11.06
N PRO A 104 -22.46 -45.47 11.21
CA PRO A 104 -21.89 -46.47 10.33
C PRO A 104 -22.77 -47.71 10.50
N ALA A 105 -23.55 -48.03 9.48
CA ALA A 105 -24.41 -49.20 9.48
C ALA A 105 -23.51 -50.43 9.52
N THR A 106 -23.19 -50.89 10.73
CA THR A 106 -22.85 -52.27 10.99
C THR A 106 -24.10 -53.09 10.72
N HIS A 107 -24.30 -53.43 9.44
CA HIS A 107 -24.95 -54.63 8.91
C HIS A 107 -25.67 -54.34 7.59
N GLY A 108 -25.26 -55.09 6.57
CA GLY A 108 -26.10 -55.47 5.45
C GLY A 108 -26.16 -54.44 4.32
N GLN A 109 -25.51 -54.78 3.22
CA GLN A 109 -25.73 -54.18 1.91
C GLN A 109 -27.23 -53.95 1.65
N ARG A 110 -27.64 -52.67 1.62
CA ARG A 110 -28.79 -52.25 0.83
C ARG A 110 -28.34 -51.07 0.00
N GLU A 111 -28.43 -51.29 -1.31
CA GLU A 111 -28.12 -50.33 -2.37
C GLU A 111 -28.72 -48.97 -2.03
N TYR A 112 -27.90 -47.92 -2.16
CA TYR A 112 -28.37 -46.55 -2.04
C TYR A 112 -29.52 -46.34 -3.04
N HIS A 113 -30.67 -45.88 -2.53
CA HIS A 113 -31.83 -45.54 -3.36
C HIS A 113 -31.37 -44.61 -4.50
N PRO A 114 -31.66 -44.91 -5.79
CA PRO A 114 -31.07 -44.19 -6.93
C PRO A 114 -31.30 -42.67 -6.93
N ALA A 115 -32.36 -42.20 -6.27
CA ALA A 115 -32.64 -40.77 -6.08
C ALA A 115 -31.68 -40.06 -5.10
N LEU A 116 -31.15 -40.78 -4.11
CA LEU A 116 -30.17 -40.23 -3.15
C LEU A 116 -28.78 -40.18 -3.78
N MET A 117 -28.41 -41.16 -4.60
CA MET A 117 -27.15 -41.09 -5.37
C MET A 117 -27.18 -39.99 -6.42
N SER A 118 -28.28 -39.84 -7.16
CA SER A 118 -28.37 -38.76 -8.15
C SER A 118 -28.33 -37.37 -7.49
N SER A 119 -28.92 -37.21 -6.30
CA SER A 119 -28.83 -35.98 -5.52
C SER A 119 -27.42 -35.70 -5.01
N LEU A 120 -26.71 -36.72 -4.50
CA LEU A 120 -25.33 -36.56 -4.02
C LEU A 120 -24.36 -36.26 -5.16
N CYS A 121 -24.46 -36.95 -6.29
CA CYS A 121 -23.64 -36.65 -7.46
C CYS A 121 -23.90 -35.23 -7.99
N ARG A 122 -25.17 -34.79 -7.99
CA ARG A 122 -25.53 -33.43 -8.41
C ARG A 122 -24.94 -32.37 -7.48
N GLN A 123 -25.00 -32.58 -6.16
CA GLN A 123 -24.39 -31.66 -5.19
C GLN A 123 -22.87 -31.62 -5.30
N GLU A 124 -22.23 -32.76 -5.56
CA GLU A 124 -20.79 -32.83 -5.78
C GLU A 124 -20.37 -32.05 -7.05
N ASP A 125 -21.16 -32.15 -8.12
CA ASP A 125 -20.94 -31.38 -9.35
C ASP A 125 -21.19 -29.88 -9.15
N GLU A 126 -22.21 -29.50 -8.38
CA GLU A 126 -22.48 -28.09 -8.02
C GLU A 126 -21.34 -27.52 -7.16
N LEU A 127 -20.79 -28.28 -6.22
CA LEU A 127 -19.62 -27.89 -5.43
C LEU A 127 -18.36 -27.75 -6.28
N LYS A 128 -18.13 -28.66 -7.23
CA LYS A 128 -17.00 -28.58 -8.18
C LYS A 128 -17.11 -27.33 -9.05
N ARG A 129 -18.30 -26.98 -9.54
CA ARG A 129 -18.52 -25.75 -10.31
C ARG A 129 -18.33 -24.49 -9.45
N ALA A 130 -18.86 -24.46 -8.23
CA ALA A 130 -18.67 -23.35 -7.31
C ALA A 130 -17.18 -23.14 -6.96
N LYS A 131 -16.44 -24.24 -6.74
CA LYS A 131 -14.99 -24.19 -6.51
C LYS A 131 -14.23 -23.68 -7.73
N ALA A 132 -14.59 -24.12 -8.95
CA ALA A 132 -13.98 -23.64 -10.18
C ALA A 132 -14.25 -22.15 -10.41
N GLN A 133 -15.47 -21.68 -10.14
CA GLN A 133 -15.83 -20.25 -10.22
C GLN A 133 -15.09 -19.41 -9.19
N ALA A 134 -14.94 -19.90 -7.95
CA ALA A 134 -14.17 -19.24 -6.91
C ALA A 134 -12.68 -19.14 -7.28
N HIS A 135 -12.10 -20.20 -7.87
CA HIS A 135 -10.73 -20.17 -8.37
C HIS A 135 -10.55 -19.17 -9.52
N ALA A 136 -11.45 -19.15 -10.50
CA ALA A 136 -11.39 -18.18 -11.60
C ALA A 136 -11.53 -16.73 -11.10
N ALA A 137 -12.37 -16.49 -10.08
CA ALA A 137 -12.50 -15.18 -9.43
C ALA A 137 -11.23 -14.77 -8.67
N LEU A 138 -10.52 -15.72 -8.06
CA LEU A 138 -9.24 -15.48 -7.39
C LEU A 138 -8.11 -15.16 -8.39
N GLU A 139 -8.04 -15.89 -9.52
CA GLU A 139 -7.07 -15.63 -10.58
C GLU A 139 -7.29 -14.24 -11.22
N THR A 140 -8.54 -13.92 -11.56
CA THR A 140 -8.88 -12.57 -12.05
C THR A 140 -8.61 -11.47 -11.01
N GLY A 141 -8.78 -11.76 -9.72
CA GLY A 141 -8.40 -10.85 -8.63
C GLY A 141 -6.88 -10.63 -8.53
N ALA A 142 -6.08 -11.67 -8.78
CA ALA A 142 -4.62 -11.58 -8.81
C ALA A 142 -4.14 -10.76 -10.03
N ASP A 143 -4.71 -11.00 -11.21
CA ASP A 143 -4.40 -10.23 -12.43
C ASP A 143 -4.75 -8.73 -12.27
N LEU A 144 -5.83 -8.43 -11.55
CA LEU A 144 -6.21 -7.05 -11.20
C LEU A 144 -5.21 -6.41 -10.24
N LEU A 145 -4.71 -7.16 -9.25
CA LEU A 145 -3.67 -6.70 -8.33
C LEU A 145 -2.34 -6.42 -9.04
N ASP A 146 -1.95 -7.27 -9.98
CA ASP A 146 -0.74 -7.09 -10.77
C ASP A 146 -0.84 -5.87 -11.69
N ASN A 147 -1.99 -5.67 -12.34
CA ASN A 147 -2.26 -4.46 -13.12
C ASN A 147 -2.22 -3.18 -12.26
N LEU A 148 -2.79 -3.21 -11.05
CA LEU A 148 -2.74 -2.07 -10.13
C LEU A 148 -1.30 -1.78 -9.65
N ASN A 149 -0.50 -2.82 -9.43
CA ASN A 149 0.92 -2.65 -9.09
C ASN A 149 1.72 -2.05 -10.25
N ALA A 150 1.48 -2.50 -11.48
CA ALA A 150 2.11 -1.92 -12.68
C ALA A 150 1.71 -0.45 -12.91
N GLN A 151 0.45 -0.10 -12.65
CA GLN A 151 -0.02 1.28 -12.69
C GLN A 151 0.63 2.15 -11.61
N LYS A 152 0.82 1.60 -10.40
CA LYS A 152 1.52 2.30 -9.32
C LYS A 152 2.98 2.61 -9.70
N GLU A 153 3.71 1.65 -10.25
CA GLU A 153 5.09 1.85 -10.73
C GLU A 153 5.15 2.93 -11.83
N THR A 154 4.18 2.92 -12.75
CA THR A 154 4.05 3.95 -13.79
C THR A 154 3.83 5.35 -13.20
N ILE A 155 2.99 5.47 -12.16
CA ILE A 155 2.74 6.74 -11.46
C ILE A 155 3.99 7.21 -10.70
N GLU A 156 4.74 6.31 -10.07
CA GLU A 156 5.99 6.65 -9.38
C GLU A 156 7.06 7.14 -10.36
N HIS A 157 7.19 6.52 -11.55
CA HIS A 157 8.06 7.01 -12.61
C HIS A 157 7.63 8.36 -13.18
N ALA A 158 6.32 8.57 -13.37
CA ALA A 158 5.79 9.86 -13.80
C ALA A 158 6.06 10.97 -12.76
N ARG A 159 5.96 10.65 -11.47
CA ARG A 159 6.30 11.56 -10.37
C ARG A 159 7.79 11.90 -10.34
N ALA A 160 8.67 10.91 -10.45
CA ALA A 160 10.11 11.12 -10.54
C ALA A 160 10.50 11.94 -11.79
N GLY A 161 9.80 11.75 -12.91
CA GLY A 161 9.95 12.58 -14.10
C GLY A 161 9.50 14.02 -13.88
N GLY A 162 8.39 14.22 -13.15
CA GLY A 162 7.88 15.53 -12.75
C GLY A 162 8.86 16.32 -11.88
N GLU A 163 9.47 15.67 -10.89
CA GLU A 163 10.46 16.31 -10.00
C GLU A 163 11.71 16.78 -10.80
N ARG A 164 12.19 15.97 -11.75
CA ARG A 164 13.31 16.38 -12.63
C ARG A 164 12.92 17.51 -13.59
N ALA A 165 11.68 17.52 -14.07
CA ALA A 165 11.18 18.60 -14.92
C ALA A 165 11.06 19.92 -14.14
N GLU A 166 10.67 19.85 -12.86
CA GLU A 166 10.63 21.01 -11.96
C GLU A 166 12.03 21.57 -11.70
N GLU A 167 13.02 20.71 -11.42
CA GLU A 167 14.43 21.11 -11.28
C GLU A 167 14.96 21.81 -12.55
N ALA A 168 14.73 21.21 -13.73
CA ALA A 168 15.13 21.79 -15.01
C ALA A 168 14.44 23.14 -15.29
N PHE A 169 13.17 23.28 -14.87
CA PHE A 169 12.43 24.54 -15.01
C PHE A 169 13.01 25.65 -14.12
N PHE A 170 13.36 25.34 -12.87
CA PHE A 170 14.02 26.30 -11.98
C PHE A 170 15.42 26.70 -12.47
N GLU A 171 16.21 25.74 -12.97
CA GLU A 171 17.49 26.04 -13.61
C GLU A 171 17.33 26.93 -14.84
N GLY A 172 16.30 26.67 -15.67
CA GLY A 172 15.93 27.51 -16.81
C GLY A 172 15.59 28.94 -16.42
N ILE A 173 14.81 29.14 -15.35
CA ILE A 173 14.51 30.48 -14.81
C ILE A 173 15.78 31.19 -14.34
N LEU A 174 16.68 30.48 -13.66
CA LEU A 174 17.94 31.04 -13.18
C LEU A 174 18.87 31.43 -14.34
N ALA A 175 18.95 30.59 -15.38
CA ALA A 175 19.69 30.87 -16.60
C ALA A 175 19.13 32.08 -17.35
N ALA A 176 17.80 32.17 -17.52
CA ALA A 176 17.14 33.32 -18.13
C ALA A 176 17.40 34.63 -17.35
N LYS A 177 17.39 34.57 -16.01
CA LYS A 177 17.77 35.73 -15.16
C LYS A 177 19.23 36.13 -15.36
N ARG A 178 20.17 35.17 -15.52
CA ARG A 178 21.59 35.47 -15.80
C ARG A 178 21.76 36.13 -17.16
N ILE A 179 21.09 35.60 -18.20
CA ILE A 179 21.11 36.17 -19.55
C ILE A 179 20.58 37.61 -19.53
N LYS A 180 19.43 37.85 -18.88
CA LYS A 180 18.86 39.20 -18.76
C LYS A 180 19.84 40.18 -18.12
N ARG A 181 20.48 39.82 -16.99
CA ARG A 181 21.49 40.69 -16.36
C ARG A 181 22.69 40.95 -17.26
N MET A 182 23.11 39.97 -18.06
CA MET A 182 24.23 40.12 -19.00
C MET A 182 23.87 41.07 -20.14
N VAL A 183 22.66 40.95 -20.68
CA VAL A 183 22.11 41.84 -21.71
C VAL A 183 21.96 43.26 -21.17
N ASP A 184 21.43 43.44 -19.95
CA ASP A 184 21.31 44.77 -19.32
C ASP A 184 22.67 45.43 -19.13
N LYS A 185 23.69 44.67 -18.69
CA LYS A 185 25.08 45.16 -18.62
C LYS A 185 25.63 45.57 -19.98
N HIS A 186 25.44 44.73 -21.01
CA HIS A 186 25.87 45.05 -22.37
C HIS A 186 25.18 46.30 -22.91
N ARG A 187 23.88 46.43 -22.66
CA ARG A 187 23.10 47.60 -23.06
C ARG A 187 23.68 48.87 -22.43
N ILE A 188 23.96 48.85 -21.12
CA ILE A 188 24.58 49.97 -20.41
C ILE A 188 25.93 50.33 -21.03
N ILE A 189 26.81 49.33 -21.25
CA ILE A 189 28.14 49.53 -21.84
C ILE A 189 28.04 50.11 -23.26
N MET A 190 27.13 49.62 -24.09
CA MET A 190 26.91 50.15 -25.43
C MET A 190 26.40 51.59 -25.40
N THR A 191 25.45 51.91 -24.52
CA THR A 191 24.95 53.29 -24.38
C THR A 191 26.02 54.24 -23.88
N THR A 192 26.89 53.84 -22.96
CA THR A 192 28.01 54.68 -22.51
C THR A 192 29.04 54.86 -23.62
N LEU A 193 29.43 53.80 -24.33
CA LEU A 193 30.34 53.91 -25.48
C LEU A 193 29.79 54.82 -26.58
N LEU A 194 28.51 54.69 -26.94
CA LEU A 194 27.86 55.58 -27.91
C LEU A 194 27.81 57.02 -27.42
N SER A 195 27.57 57.26 -26.13
CA SER A 195 27.58 58.61 -25.56
C SER A 195 28.98 59.24 -25.60
N VAL A 196 30.03 58.47 -25.31
CA VAL A 196 31.42 58.95 -25.38
C VAL A 196 31.83 59.26 -26.82
N LEU A 197 31.45 58.41 -27.78
CA LEU A 197 31.69 58.66 -29.21
C LEU A 197 30.90 59.88 -29.72
N GLY A 198 29.66 60.09 -29.25
CA GLY A 198 28.85 61.25 -29.57
C GLY A 198 29.45 62.56 -29.04
N VAL A 199 30.00 62.57 -27.82
CA VAL A 199 30.66 63.75 -27.24
C VAL A 199 32.02 64.02 -27.93
N GLY A 200 32.78 62.97 -28.25
CA GLY A 200 34.07 63.09 -28.94
C GLY A 200 33.94 63.63 -30.38
N THR A 201 32.91 63.23 -31.11
CA THR A 201 32.63 63.77 -32.45
C THR A 201 32.16 65.22 -32.40
N LEU A 202 31.30 65.60 -31.44
CA LEU A 202 30.83 66.97 -31.27
C LEU A 202 31.98 67.94 -30.95
N THR A 203 32.90 67.53 -30.08
CA THR A 203 34.06 68.34 -29.69
C THR A 203 35.05 68.56 -30.84
N VAL A 204 35.31 67.53 -31.65
CA VAL A 204 36.13 67.68 -32.87
C VAL A 204 35.48 68.61 -33.89
N ILE A 205 34.16 68.53 -34.08
CA ILE A 205 33.42 69.43 -34.97
C ILE A 205 33.51 70.89 -34.48
N ILE A 206 33.31 71.13 -33.18
CA ILE A 206 33.36 72.47 -32.58
C ILE A 206 34.78 73.07 -32.70
N VAL A 207 35.83 72.29 -32.39
CA VAL A 207 37.22 72.74 -32.51
C VAL A 207 37.60 72.99 -33.98
N GLY A 208 37.10 72.17 -34.90
CA GLY A 208 37.29 72.36 -36.35
C GLY A 208 36.62 73.63 -36.87
N LEU A 209 35.48 74.02 -36.31
CA LEU A 209 34.79 75.29 -36.62
C LEU A 209 35.48 76.51 -36.02
N LEU A 210 36.10 76.38 -34.84
CA LEU A 210 36.83 77.47 -34.17
C LEU A 210 38.25 77.73 -34.73
N LYS A 211 38.80 76.80 -35.52
CA LYS A 211 40.11 76.94 -36.20
C LYS A 211 40.01 77.43 -37.65
N ARG A 212 38.81 77.78 -38.12
CA ARG A 212 38.58 78.56 -39.34
C ARG A 212 38.29 80.01 -38.97
#